data_AF-A0A3D1HNZ9-F1
#
_entry.id   AF-A0A3D1HNZ9-F1
#
_cell.length_a   1.000
_cell.length_b   1.000
_cell.length_c   1.000
_cell.angle_alpha   90.00
_cell.angle_beta   90.00
_cell.angle_gamma   90.00
#
_symmetry.space_group_name_H-M   'P 1'
#
loop_
_entity.id
_entity.type
_entity.pdbx_description
1 polymer ?
#
loop_
_entity_poly.entity_id
_entity_poly.type
_entity_poly.pdbx_seq_one_letter_code
_entity_poly.pdbx_strand_id
1 'polypeptide(L)'
;DVAFTEAAVGAGISTVLFLATMAYLPGREKVLPSSGRFGNNMSAAIICVIAGALLVAAAVELPAVGDPNAPAHLHVAPRYLEESYSFLHIPNVVTTVLASYRGFDTLGETIVVFTAGLGVLVLLSGYTRTRRTRNETLSRGEGDDA
;
A
#
# COMPACT_ATOMS: atom_id res chain seq x y z
N ASP A 1 7.10 -0.85 -17.89
CA ASP A 1 6.57 0.13 -16.92
C ASP A 1 6.16 -0.55 -15.61
N VAL A 2 5.14 -1.41 -15.60
CA VAL A 2 4.65 -2.07 -14.36
C VAL A 2 5.73 -2.84 -13.59
N ALA A 3 6.57 -3.62 -14.27
CA ALA A 3 7.65 -4.36 -13.60
C ALA A 3 8.68 -3.43 -12.91
N PHE A 4 8.94 -2.26 -13.51
CA PHE A 4 9.86 -1.28 -12.92
C PHE A 4 9.24 -0.62 -11.68
N THR A 5 7.95 -0.26 -11.73
CA THR A 5 7.24 0.31 -10.58
C THR A 5 7.09 -0.71 -9.44
N GLU A 6 6.82 -1.98 -9.75
CA GLU A 6 6.80 -3.07 -8.75
C GLU A 6 8.16 -3.25 -8.06
N ALA A 7 9.24 -3.29 -8.84
CA ALA A 7 10.58 -3.42 -8.27
C ALA A 7 10.94 -2.19 -7.39
N ALA A 8 10.60 -0.99 -7.84
CA ALA A 8 10.92 0.25 -7.13
C ALA A 8 10.10 0.40 -5.83
N VAL A 9 8.79 0.17 -5.87
CA VAL A 9 7.88 0.42 -4.74
C VAL A 9 7.73 -0.81 -3.86
N GLY A 10 7.39 -1.95 -4.46
CA GLY A 10 7.11 -3.20 -3.75
C GLY A 10 8.35 -3.77 -3.08
N ALA A 11 9.40 -4.02 -3.86
CA ALA A 11 10.66 -4.54 -3.33
C ALA A 11 11.59 -3.45 -2.77
N GLY A 12 11.63 -2.27 -3.38
CA GLY A 12 12.57 -1.20 -3.02
C GLY A 12 12.17 -0.42 -1.76
N ILE A 13 11.32 0.59 -1.94
CA ILE A 13 11.00 1.57 -0.87
C ILE A 13 10.34 0.89 0.33
N SER A 14 9.41 -0.06 0.13
CA SER A 14 8.74 -0.77 1.22
C SER A 14 9.73 -1.49 2.14
N THR A 15 10.71 -2.20 1.56
CA THR A 15 11.74 -2.90 2.32
C THR A 15 12.60 -1.92 3.12
N VAL A 16 13.02 -0.81 2.51
CA VAL A 16 13.81 0.23 3.22
C VAL A 16 13.02 0.79 4.39
N LEU A 17 11.75 1.13 4.19
CA LEU A 17 10.89 1.63 5.26
C LEU A 17 10.67 0.59 6.36
N PHE A 18 10.44 -0.67 6.01
CA PHE A 18 10.26 -1.76 6.98
C PHE A 18 11.54 -1.99 7.80
N LEU A 19 12.71 -2.01 7.17
CA LEU A 19 13.98 -2.12 7.89
C LEU A 19 14.25 -0.91 8.77
N ALA A 20 13.93 0.31 8.29
CA ALA A 20 14.04 1.52 9.08
C ALA A 20 13.11 1.50 10.30
N THR A 21 11.86 1.05 10.15
CA THR A 21 10.94 0.92 11.28
C THR A 21 11.41 -0.15 12.27
N MET A 22 11.90 -1.29 11.79
CA MET A 22 12.50 -2.32 12.65
C MET A 22 13.74 -1.83 13.39
N ALA A 23 14.60 -1.04 12.75
CA ALA A 23 15.78 -0.46 13.38
C ALA A 23 15.43 0.55 14.49
N TYR A 24 14.27 1.20 14.38
CA TYR A 24 13.77 2.16 15.39
C TYR A 24 12.89 1.52 16.48
N LEU A 25 12.34 0.32 16.26
CA LEU A 25 11.51 -0.37 17.23
C LEU A 25 12.37 -1.04 18.32
N PRO A 26 11.93 -1.06 19.59
CA PRO A 26 12.63 -1.77 20.65
C PRO A 26 12.68 -3.28 20.34
N GLY A 27 13.85 -3.89 20.50
CA GLY A 27 14.06 -5.33 20.28
C GLY A 27 13.37 -6.26 21.29
N ARG A 28 12.45 -5.73 22.11
CA ARG A 28 11.60 -6.52 23.00
C ARG A 28 10.17 -6.42 22.53
N GLU A 29 9.65 -7.54 22.05
CA GLU A 29 8.24 -7.69 21.77
C GLU A 29 7.44 -7.57 23.07
N LYS A 30 6.32 -6.84 23.03
CA LYS A 30 5.42 -6.74 24.18
C LYS A 30 4.83 -8.12 24.43
N VAL A 31 5.23 -8.76 25.52
CA VAL A 31 4.66 -10.05 25.95
C VAL A 31 3.19 -9.81 26.27
N LEU A 32 2.30 -10.19 25.34
CA LEU A 32 0.87 -10.21 25.60
C LEU A 32 0.60 -11.39 26.56
N PRO A 33 -0.28 -11.24 27.57
CA PRO A 33 -0.59 -12.33 28.50
C PRO A 33 -1.06 -13.56 27.72
N SER A 34 -0.30 -14.64 27.85
CA SER A 34 -0.46 -15.91 27.12
C SER A 34 -1.55 -16.80 27.73
N SER A 35 -2.74 -16.24 27.96
CA SER A 35 -3.91 -17.02 28.39
C SER A 35 -5.03 -16.87 27.36
N GLY A 36 -5.12 -17.82 26.43
CA GLY A 36 -6.32 -18.08 25.62
C GLY A 36 -6.28 -17.75 24.11
N ARG A 37 -5.24 -17.10 23.57
CA ARG A 37 -5.27 -16.63 22.17
C ARG A 37 -4.97 -17.71 21.12
N PHE A 38 -4.19 -18.74 21.42
CA PHE A 38 -3.87 -19.81 20.46
C PHE A 38 -5.12 -20.63 20.06
N GLY A 39 -6.15 -20.68 20.91
CA GLY A 39 -7.42 -21.34 20.60
C GLY A 39 -8.43 -20.50 19.79
N ASN A 40 -8.28 -19.17 19.73
CA ASN A 40 -9.33 -18.27 19.20
C ASN A 40 -8.94 -17.51 17.91
N ASN A 41 -7.73 -17.72 17.38
CA ASN A 41 -7.30 -17.18 16.09
C ASN A 41 -7.64 -18.10 14.90
N MET A 42 -8.19 -19.30 15.16
CA MET A 42 -8.61 -20.22 14.11
C MET A 42 -9.66 -19.61 13.18
N SER A 43 -10.57 -18.79 13.72
CA SER A 43 -11.56 -18.09 12.90
C SER A 43 -10.91 -17.14 11.89
N ALA A 44 -9.92 -16.36 12.31
CA ALA A 44 -9.17 -15.47 11.43
C ALA A 44 -8.37 -16.24 10.37
N ALA A 45 -7.74 -17.35 10.74
CA ALA A 45 -7.03 -18.22 9.81
C ALA A 45 -7.98 -18.85 8.78
N ILE A 46 -9.13 -19.36 9.23
CA ILE A 46 -10.17 -19.92 8.35
C ILE A 46 -10.67 -18.84 7.38
N ILE A 47 -10.97 -17.63 7.86
CA ILE A 47 -11.39 -16.51 7.01
C ILE A 47 -10.32 -16.19 5.96
N CYS A 48 -9.05 -16.13 6.36
CA CYS A 48 -7.95 -15.85 5.43
C CYS A 48 -7.79 -16.95 4.36
N VAL A 49 -7.89 -18.21 4.76
CA VAL A 49 -7.83 -19.36 3.82
C VAL A 49 -9.02 -19.34 2.87
N ILE A 50 -10.23 -19.09 3.37
CA ILE A 50 -11.43 -18.99 2.52
C ILE A 50 -11.30 -17.82 1.54
N ALA A 51 -10.89 -16.64 2.02
CA ALA A 51 -10.68 -15.48 1.15
C ALA A 51 -9.62 -15.75 0.09
N GLY A 52 -8.49 -16.37 0.46
CA GLY A 52 -7.45 -16.77 -0.47
C GLY A 52 -7.94 -17.79 -1.50
N ALA A 53 -8.71 -18.80 -1.07
CA ALA A 53 -9.30 -19.79 -1.96
C ALA A 53 -10.29 -19.16 -2.95
N LEU A 54 -11.11 -18.21 -2.50
CA LEU A 54 -12.01 -17.46 -3.37
C LEU A 54 -11.25 -16.61 -4.40
N LEU A 55 -10.17 -15.95 -3.99
CA LEU A 55 -9.31 -15.18 -4.90
C LEU A 55 -8.63 -16.08 -5.94
N VAL A 56 -8.15 -17.27 -5.54
CA VAL A 56 -7.56 -18.25 -6.47
C VAL A 56 -8.63 -18.78 -7.42
N ALA A 57 -9.83 -19.11 -6.93
CA ALA A 57 -10.93 -19.56 -7.77
C ALA A 57 -11.30 -18.50 -8.83
N ALA A 58 -11.39 -17.22 -8.43
CA ALA A 58 -11.62 -16.12 -9.36
C ALA A 58 -10.46 -15.94 -10.36
N ALA A 59 -9.21 -16.14 -9.93
CA ALA A 59 -8.05 -16.04 -10.81
C ALA A 59 -8.01 -17.15 -11.87
N VAL A 60 -8.51 -18.35 -11.55
CA VAL A 60 -8.61 -19.47 -12.50
C VAL A 60 -9.64 -19.20 -13.60
N GLU A 61 -10.65 -18.36 -13.35
CA GLU A 61 -11.64 -17.95 -14.36
C GLU A 61 -11.12 -16.85 -15.31
N LEU A 62 -9.94 -16.27 -15.05
CA LEU A 62 -9.36 -15.28 -15.95
C LEU A 62 -8.98 -15.91 -17.29
N PRO A 63 -9.09 -15.16 -18.42
CA PRO A 63 -8.62 -15.62 -19.71
C PRO A 63 -7.16 -16.08 -19.66
N ALA A 64 -6.84 -17.12 -20.44
CA ALA A 64 -5.47 -17.59 -20.55
C ALA A 64 -4.54 -16.46 -21.03
N VAL A 65 -3.33 -16.44 -20.49
CA VAL A 65 -2.34 -15.43 -20.87
C VAL A 65 -2.07 -15.53 -22.38
N GLY A 66 -2.29 -14.42 -23.09
CA GLY A 66 -2.09 -14.34 -24.53
C GLY A 66 -3.29 -14.78 -25.39
N ASP A 67 -4.46 -15.06 -24.79
CA ASP A 67 -5.69 -15.32 -25.55
C ASP A 67 -6.11 -14.09 -26.37
N PRO A 68 -6.10 -14.13 -27.71
CA PRO A 68 -6.50 -13.00 -28.55
C PRO A 68 -7.95 -12.58 -28.37
N ASN A 69 -8.80 -13.48 -27.88
CA ASN A 69 -10.22 -13.24 -27.63
C ASN A 69 -10.51 -12.79 -26.20
N ALA A 70 -9.49 -12.57 -25.38
CA ALA A 70 -9.68 -12.05 -24.03
C ALA A 70 -10.44 -10.71 -24.10
N PRO A 71 -11.47 -10.48 -23.27
CA PRO A 71 -12.30 -9.28 -23.33
C PRO A 71 -11.50 -7.96 -23.29
N ALA A 72 -10.35 -7.95 -22.59
CA ALA A 72 -9.45 -6.80 -22.51
C ALA A 72 -8.87 -6.38 -23.88
N HIS A 73 -8.72 -7.31 -24.83
CA HIS A 73 -8.15 -7.06 -26.16
C HIS A 73 -9.18 -6.61 -27.20
N LEU A 74 -10.48 -6.80 -26.95
CA LEU A 74 -11.50 -6.63 -27.98
C LEU A 74 -12.04 -5.21 -28.16
N HIS A 75 -11.96 -4.36 -27.13
CA HIS A 75 -12.66 -3.06 -27.16
C HIS A 75 -11.70 -1.85 -27.23
N VAL A 76 -10.91 -1.62 -26.18
CA VAL A 76 -10.08 -0.40 -26.06
C VAL A 76 -8.64 -0.60 -26.49
N ALA A 77 -8.11 -1.83 -26.38
CA ALA A 77 -6.72 -2.13 -26.70
C ALA A 77 -6.34 -1.82 -28.16
N PRO A 78 -7.14 -2.18 -29.19
CA PRO A 78 -6.78 -1.91 -30.58
C PRO A 78 -6.65 -0.40 -30.84
N ARG A 79 -7.59 0.38 -30.30
CA ARG A 79 -7.58 1.84 -30.39
C ARG A 79 -6.33 2.46 -29.76
N TYR A 80 -5.98 2.04 -28.55
CA TYR A 80 -4.79 2.56 -27.88
C TYR A 80 -3.50 2.20 -28.63
N LEU A 81 -3.42 1.02 -29.23
CA LEU A 81 -2.25 0.61 -30.01
C LEU A 81 -2.11 1.42 -31.31
N GLU A 82 -3.21 1.65 -32.03
CA GLU A 82 -3.23 2.40 -33.29
C GLU A 82 -2.99 3.91 -33.08
N GLU A 83 -3.68 4.52 -32.12
CA GLU A 83 -3.66 5.98 -31.91
C GLU A 83 -2.39 6.46 -31.15
N SER A 84 -1.71 5.58 -30.39
CA SER A 84 -0.53 5.98 -29.58
C SER A 84 0.61 6.57 -30.40
N TYR A 85 0.97 5.92 -31.50
CA TYR A 85 2.05 6.41 -32.36
C TYR A 85 1.55 7.38 -33.42
N SER A 86 0.40 7.10 -34.04
CA SER A 86 -0.10 7.85 -35.20
C SER A 86 -0.64 9.25 -34.85
N PHE A 87 -1.29 9.40 -33.70
CA PHE A 87 -1.94 10.65 -33.31
C PHE A 87 -1.13 11.39 -32.23
N LEU A 88 -0.70 10.67 -31.20
CA LEU A 88 -0.03 11.27 -30.04
C LEU A 88 1.50 11.29 -30.16
N HIS A 89 2.08 10.60 -31.14
CA HIS A 89 3.53 10.55 -31.40
C HIS A 89 4.36 10.10 -30.20
N ILE A 90 3.76 9.34 -29.27
CA ILE A 90 4.43 8.80 -28.08
C ILE A 90 4.58 7.28 -28.29
N PRO A 91 5.83 6.77 -28.37
CA PRO A 91 6.06 5.36 -28.68
C PRO A 91 5.68 4.40 -27.54
N ASN A 92 5.65 4.89 -26.29
CA ASN A 92 5.25 4.08 -25.14
C ASN A 92 3.73 4.16 -24.91
N VAL A 93 3.03 3.13 -25.37
CA VAL A 93 1.57 2.99 -25.24
C VAL A 93 1.08 3.11 -23.79
N VAL A 94 1.83 2.57 -22.81
CA VAL A 94 1.44 2.65 -21.39
C VAL A 94 1.46 4.10 -20.91
N THR A 95 2.52 4.85 -21.25
CA THR A 95 2.61 6.27 -20.92
C THR A 95 1.50 7.07 -21.60
N THR A 96 1.20 6.78 -22.86
CA THR A 96 0.10 7.42 -23.60
C THR A 96 -1.25 7.19 -22.94
N VAL A 97 -1.54 5.95 -22.50
CA VAL A 97 -2.80 5.64 -21.80
C VAL A 97 -2.86 6.36 -20.46
N LEU A 98 -1.81 6.29 -19.64
CA LEU A 98 -1.82 6.87 -18.29
C LEU A 98 -1.82 8.41 -18.30
N ALA A 99 -1.13 9.06 -19.23
CA ALA A 99 -1.00 10.51 -19.28
C ALA A 99 -2.10 11.20 -20.10
N SER A 100 -2.66 10.53 -21.12
CA SER A 100 -3.64 11.13 -22.04
C SER A 100 -5.05 10.55 -21.86
N TYR A 101 -5.27 9.27 -22.16
CA TYR A 101 -6.62 8.70 -22.12
C TYR A 101 -7.19 8.55 -20.70
N ARG A 102 -6.34 8.21 -19.73
CA ARG A 102 -6.69 7.98 -18.33
C ARG A 102 -5.94 8.92 -17.38
N GLY A 103 -5.63 10.13 -17.86
CA GLY A 103 -4.90 11.14 -17.10
C GLY A 103 -5.56 11.53 -15.78
N PHE A 104 -6.90 11.51 -15.70
CA PHE A 104 -7.63 11.79 -14.47
C PHE A 104 -7.46 10.70 -13.39
N ASP A 105 -7.38 9.43 -13.78
CA ASP A 105 -7.10 8.33 -12.84
C ASP A 105 -5.69 8.51 -12.24
N THR A 106 -4.70 8.80 -13.10
CA THR A 106 -3.31 9.08 -12.68
C THR A 106 -3.18 10.34 -11.81
N LEU A 107 -3.97 11.39 -12.10
CA LEU A 107 -4.03 12.59 -11.26
C LEU A 107 -4.57 12.24 -9.86
N GLY A 108 -5.63 11.42 -9.79
CA GLY A 108 -6.17 10.91 -8.54
C GLY A 108 -5.14 10.11 -7.74
N GLU A 109 -4.43 9.19 -8.37
CA GLU A 109 -3.33 8.44 -7.75
C GLU A 109 -2.25 9.38 -7.18
N THR A 110 -1.85 10.39 -7.93
CA THR A 110 -0.84 11.38 -7.50
C THR A 110 -1.31 12.16 -6.27
N ILE A 111 -2.59 12.58 -6.24
CA ILE A 111 -3.18 13.27 -5.10
C ILE A 111 -3.16 12.37 -3.86
N VAL A 112 -3.55 11.10 -3.99
CA VAL A 112 -3.56 10.14 -2.87
C VAL A 112 -2.15 9.96 -2.29
N VAL A 113 -1.14 9.72 -3.13
CA VAL A 113 0.25 9.56 -2.68
C VAL A 113 0.79 10.84 -2.03
N PHE A 114 0.49 12.00 -2.62
CA PHE A 114 0.89 13.29 -2.06
C PHE A 114 0.25 13.54 -0.69
N THR A 115 -1.05 13.29 -0.54
CA THR A 115 -1.76 13.42 0.74
C THR A 115 -1.22 12.43 1.78
N ALA A 116 -0.93 11.19 1.41
CA ALA A 116 -0.30 10.23 2.31
C ALA A 116 1.08 10.70 2.79
N GLY A 117 1.91 11.23 1.87
CA GLY A 117 3.21 11.83 2.20
C GLY A 117 3.09 13.01 3.17
N LEU A 118 2.14 13.92 2.93
CA LEU A 118 1.85 15.01 3.87
C LEU A 118 1.41 14.49 5.25
N GLY A 119 0.57 13.46 5.29
CA GLY A 119 0.14 12.82 6.53
C GLY A 119 1.32 12.29 7.34
N VAL A 120 2.28 11.62 6.69
CA VAL A 120 3.51 11.14 7.32
C VAL A 120 4.35 12.31 7.86
N LEU A 121 4.54 13.38 7.08
CA LEU A 121 5.30 14.56 7.53
C LEU A 121 4.65 15.23 8.75
N VAL A 122 3.32 15.37 8.75
CA VAL A 122 2.57 15.92 9.89
C VAL A 122 2.75 15.06 11.14
N LEU A 123 2.67 13.73 11.01
CA LEU A 123 2.90 12.81 12.14
C LEU A 123 4.33 12.90 12.68
N LEU A 124 5.34 13.00 11.82
CA LEU A 124 6.75 13.08 12.22
C LEU A 124 7.16 14.46 12.76
N SER A 125 6.52 15.54 12.31
CA SER A 125 6.79 16.91 12.76
C SER A 125 6.43 17.18 14.22
N GLY A 126 5.78 16.24 14.91
CA GLY A 126 5.49 16.34 16.34
C GLY A 126 4.33 17.25 16.71
N TYR A 127 3.60 17.82 15.74
CA TYR A 127 2.39 18.64 15.97
C TYR A 127 1.29 17.88 16.72
N THR A 128 1.27 16.54 16.65
CA THR A 128 0.33 15.67 17.35
C THR A 128 0.84 15.15 18.70
N ARG A 129 2.06 15.54 19.15
CA ARG A 129 2.61 15.15 20.45
C ARG A 129 1.94 15.94 21.58
N THR A 130 0.68 15.64 21.83
CA THR A 130 -0.08 16.16 22.98
C THR A 130 0.63 15.79 24.28
N ARG A 131 1.32 16.78 24.88
CA ARG A 131 1.47 17.08 26.32
C ARG A 131 1.63 15.94 27.37
N ARG A 132 1.92 14.70 27.01
CA ARG A 132 2.04 13.60 27.99
C ARG A 132 3.24 13.76 28.94
N THR A 133 4.27 14.49 28.49
CA THR A 133 5.43 14.88 29.31
C THR A 133 5.12 15.89 30.41
N ARG A 134 3.90 16.44 30.53
CA ARG A 134 3.57 17.37 31.62
C ARG A 134 3.09 16.64 32.90
N ASN A 135 2.34 15.55 32.76
CA ASN A 135 1.75 14.88 33.92
C ASN A 135 2.75 14.01 34.69
N GLU A 136 3.80 13.50 34.03
CA GLU A 136 4.87 12.74 34.72
C GLU A 136 5.76 13.64 35.58
N THR A 137 5.96 14.91 35.20
CA THR A 137 6.74 15.87 35.99
C THR A 137 5.95 16.41 37.18
N LEU A 138 4.63 16.58 37.05
CA LEU A 138 3.75 16.98 38.16
C LEU A 138 3.59 15.84 39.20
N SER A 139 3.41 14.60 38.75
CA SER A 139 3.28 13.44 39.65
C SER A 139 4.57 13.09 40.41
N ARG A 140 5.75 13.48 39.91
CA ARG A 140 7.03 13.33 40.63
C ARG A 140 7.31 14.45 41.62
N GLY A 141 6.63 15.60 41.51
CA GLY A 141 6.75 16.70 42.47
C GLY A 141 5.87 16.50 43.71
N GLU A 142 4.69 15.90 43.57
CA GLU A 142 3.76 15.67 44.70
C GLU A 142 4.16 14.48 45.61
N GLY A 143 5.09 13.62 45.16
CA GLY A 143 5.51 12.43 45.92
C GLY A 143 6.74 12.61 46.82
N ASP A 144 7.50 13.70 46.65
CA ASP A 144 8.70 14.01 47.46
C ASP A 144 8.39 14.96 48.64
N ASP A 145 7.17 15.51 48.72
CA ASP A 145 6.74 16.50 49.73
C ASP A 145 5.82 15.89 50.84
N ALA A 146 5.73 14.56 50.96
CA ALA A 146 4.92 13.85 51.96
C ALA A 146 5.75 12.89 52.82
#